data_AF-A0A318ZQW6-F1
#
_entry.id   AF-A0A318ZQW6-F1
#
_cell.length_a   1.000
_cell.length_b   1.000
_cell.length_c   1.000
_cell.angle_alpha   90.00
_cell.angle_beta   90.00
_cell.angle_gamma   90.00
#
_symmetry.space_group_name_H-M   'P 1'
#
loop_
_entity.id
_entity.type
_entity.pdbx_description
1 polymer ?
#
loop_
_entity_poly.entity_id
_entity_poly.type
_entity_poly.pdbx_seq_one_letter_code
_entity_poly.pdbx_strand_id
1 'polypeptide(L)'
;GRNISHGRGGAGNIFSGTGESRTTPKDLVTPTIKQDVFTTGRGGSGNMMQNDPQHPELARELQDVETPPLRIEEAPHHTGRGGVANAYFPTPEEEKRMREQGEAQLARVKTQEAQMARVRTQSKDRRKDIE
;
A
#
# COMPACT_ATOMS: atom_id res chain seq x y z
N GLY A 1 -12.78 -10.64 32.59
CA GLY A 1 -11.94 -10.50 31.38
C GLY A 1 -11.29 -9.14 31.37
N ARG A 2 -10.12 -8.98 30.74
CA ARG A 2 -9.55 -7.64 30.51
C ARG A 2 -10.33 -6.95 29.40
N ASN A 3 -10.74 -5.72 29.62
CA ASN A 3 -11.42 -4.90 28.63
C ASN A 3 -10.36 -4.22 27.75
N ILE A 4 -10.48 -4.36 26.43
CA ILE A 4 -9.56 -3.76 25.46
C ILE A 4 -10.34 -2.72 24.66
N SER A 5 -9.88 -1.47 24.64
CA SER A 5 -10.47 -0.42 23.81
C SER A 5 -9.75 -0.30 22.48
N HIS A 6 -10.51 -0.14 21.40
CA HIS A 6 -9.96 0.10 20.06
C HIS A 6 -10.52 1.43 19.52
N GLY A 7 -9.67 2.32 19.00
CA GLY A 7 -10.10 3.61 18.44
C GLY A 7 -10.48 4.70 19.47
N ARG A 8 -11.13 5.78 19.01
CA ARG A 8 -11.56 6.90 19.88
C ARG A 8 -12.80 6.52 20.68
N GLY A 9 -12.79 6.79 21.99
CA GLY A 9 -13.65 6.17 23.01
C GLY A 9 -15.17 6.23 22.82
N GLY A 10 -15.84 5.22 23.37
CA GLY A 10 -17.29 5.00 23.42
C GLY A 10 -17.57 3.56 23.87
N ALA A 11 -18.72 3.28 24.50
CA ALA A 11 -19.03 1.95 25.02
C ALA A 11 -18.98 0.83 23.95
N GLY A 12 -19.28 1.17 22.69
CA GLY A 12 -19.19 0.25 21.55
C GLY A 12 -17.77 -0.14 21.12
N ASN A 13 -16.76 0.56 21.65
CA ASN A 13 -15.34 0.33 21.31
C ASN A 13 -14.60 -0.50 22.38
N ILE A 14 -15.31 -0.87 23.45
CA ILE A 14 -14.77 -1.68 24.54
C ILE A 14 -15.17 -3.13 24.29
N PHE A 15 -14.18 -3.94 23.94
CA PHE A 15 -14.36 -5.37 23.76
C PHE A 15 -14.04 -6.10 25.06
N SER A 16 -14.97 -6.96 25.50
CA SER A 16 -14.84 -7.81 26.69
C SER A 16 -14.85 -9.29 26.29
N GLY A 17 -13.94 -9.72 25.43
CA GLY A 17 -13.84 -11.12 24.99
C GLY A 17 -12.66 -11.85 25.64
N THR A 18 -12.94 -12.98 26.30
CA THR A 18 -11.96 -13.96 26.78
C THR A 18 -11.70 -15.10 25.79
N GLY A 19 -12.10 -14.97 24.51
CA GLY A 19 -12.26 -16.13 23.61
C GLY A 19 -11.62 -16.06 22.23
N GLU A 20 -11.00 -14.95 21.82
CA GLU A 20 -10.39 -14.87 20.47
C GLU A 20 -8.87 -15.00 20.53
N SER A 21 -8.34 -15.82 19.61
CA SER A 21 -6.91 -16.03 19.41
C SER A 21 -6.23 -14.69 19.20
N ARG A 22 -5.27 -14.35 20.08
CA ARG A 22 -4.35 -13.24 19.83
C ARG A 22 -3.79 -13.41 18.42
N THR A 23 -3.89 -12.36 17.60
CA THR A 23 -3.27 -12.33 16.26
C THR A 23 -1.85 -12.82 16.38
N THR A 24 -1.59 -13.96 15.76
CA THR A 24 -0.26 -14.55 15.72
C THR A 24 0.52 -13.95 14.57
N PRO A 25 1.86 -13.97 14.60
CA PRO A 25 2.67 -13.50 13.47
C PRO A 25 2.31 -14.20 12.15
N LYS A 26 1.78 -15.42 12.19
CA LYS A 26 1.34 -16.18 11.01
C LYS A 26 0.12 -15.55 10.33
N ASP A 27 -0.74 -14.88 11.10
CA ASP A 27 -1.95 -14.24 10.58
C ASP A 27 -1.64 -12.93 9.84
N LEU A 28 -0.44 -12.37 10.04
CA LEU A 28 0.03 -11.15 9.38
C LEU A 28 0.75 -11.44 8.06
N VAL A 29 0.98 -12.71 7.73
CA VAL A 29 1.65 -13.09 6.48
C VAL A 29 0.66 -12.92 5.33
N THR A 30 1.01 -12.10 4.36
CA THR A 30 0.19 -11.91 3.16
C THR A 30 0.15 -13.21 2.35
N PRO A 31 -1.03 -13.76 2.04
CA PRO A 31 -1.12 -15.00 1.27
C PRO A 31 -0.65 -14.80 -0.17
N THR A 32 0.15 -15.73 -0.66
CA THR A 32 0.66 -15.74 -2.05
C THR A 32 -0.32 -16.42 -3.01
N ILE A 33 -0.26 -16.03 -4.28
CA ILE A 33 -1.04 -16.66 -5.35
C ILE A 33 -0.41 -18.01 -5.67
N LYS A 34 -1.22 -19.08 -5.63
CA LYS A 34 -0.76 -20.47 -5.84
C LYS A 34 -1.06 -21.02 -7.23
N GLN A 35 -1.89 -20.32 -8.00
CA GLN A 35 -2.28 -20.75 -9.34
C GLN A 35 -1.15 -20.43 -10.33
N ASP A 36 -0.98 -21.28 -11.34
CA ASP A 36 0.01 -21.08 -12.41
C ASP A 36 -0.32 -19.87 -13.28
N VAL A 37 -1.61 -19.51 -13.37
CA VAL A 37 -2.11 -18.36 -14.14
C VAL A 37 -3.02 -17.52 -13.25
N PHE A 38 -2.87 -16.20 -13.32
CA PHE A 38 -3.64 -15.23 -12.56
C PHE A 38 -4.05 -14.03 -13.44
N THR A 39 -5.10 -13.29 -13.06
CA THR A 39 -5.52 -12.07 -13.77
C THR A 39 -4.88 -10.84 -13.14
N THR A 40 -4.39 -9.88 -13.94
CA THR A 40 -3.80 -8.61 -13.47
C THR A 40 -4.80 -7.44 -13.47
N GLY A 41 -6.11 -7.71 -13.51
CA GLY A 41 -7.12 -6.66 -13.64
C GLY A 41 -8.57 -7.15 -13.72
N ARG A 42 -9.49 -6.23 -14.06
CA ARG A 42 -10.94 -6.47 -14.18
C ARG A 42 -11.33 -6.95 -15.59
N GLY A 43 -11.59 -8.25 -15.73
CA GLY A 43 -12.31 -8.86 -16.87
C GLY A 43 -11.48 -9.20 -18.11
N GLY A 44 -11.80 -10.32 -18.76
CA GLY A 44 -11.24 -10.76 -20.05
C GLY A 44 -10.01 -11.67 -19.98
N SER A 45 -9.86 -12.56 -20.97
CA SER A 45 -8.69 -13.45 -21.12
C SER A 45 -7.39 -12.71 -21.43
N GLY A 46 -7.46 -11.47 -21.91
CA GLY A 46 -6.29 -10.65 -22.27
C GLY A 46 -5.44 -10.18 -21.08
N ASN A 47 -5.94 -10.32 -19.86
CA ASN A 47 -5.25 -9.92 -18.63
C ASN A 47 -4.69 -11.10 -17.84
N MET A 48 -4.70 -12.32 -18.42
CA MET A 48 -4.13 -13.51 -17.79
C MET A 48 -2.60 -13.52 -17.91
N MET A 49 -1.92 -13.79 -16.81
CA MET A 49 -0.46 -13.83 -16.71
C MET A 49 -0.03 -15.08 -15.94
N GLN A 50 1.09 -15.69 -16.36
CA GLN A 50 1.68 -16.79 -15.61
C GLN A 50 2.36 -16.29 -14.33
N ASN A 51 2.16 -17.04 -13.26
CA ASN A 51 2.76 -16.81 -11.95
C ASN A 51 4.22 -17.30 -11.94
N ASP A 52 5.10 -16.51 -11.33
CA ASP A 52 6.51 -16.88 -11.10
C ASP A 52 6.63 -17.31 -9.63
N PRO A 53 6.74 -18.62 -9.33
CA PRO A 53 6.79 -19.11 -7.95
C PRO A 53 8.01 -18.60 -7.17
N GLN A 54 9.06 -18.14 -7.86
CA GLN A 54 10.28 -17.60 -7.23
C GLN A 54 10.11 -16.13 -6.84
N HIS A 55 9.10 -15.45 -7.41
CA HIS A 55 8.79 -14.04 -7.19
C HIS A 55 7.27 -13.81 -6.99
N PRO A 56 6.67 -14.38 -5.93
CA PRO A 56 5.23 -14.24 -5.65
C PRO A 56 4.79 -12.79 -5.41
N GLU A 57 5.71 -11.90 -5.03
CA GLU A 57 5.49 -10.46 -4.87
C GLU A 57 5.03 -9.77 -6.17
N LEU A 58 5.55 -10.23 -7.33
CA LEU A 58 5.20 -9.65 -8.63
C LEU A 58 3.76 -9.92 -8.99
N ALA A 59 3.30 -11.15 -8.73
CA ALA A 59 1.92 -11.54 -9.02
C ALA A 59 0.93 -10.76 -8.16
N ARG A 60 1.32 -10.42 -6.93
CA ARG A 60 0.52 -9.59 -6.03
C ARG A 60 0.44 -8.14 -6.47
N GLU A 61 1.57 -7.53 -6.78
CA GLU A 61 1.61 -6.14 -7.27
C GLU A 61 0.78 -5.98 -8.56
N LEU A 62 0.84 -6.98 -9.45
CA LEU A 62 0.06 -6.97 -10.70
C LEU A 62 -1.44 -7.18 -10.48
N GLN A 63 -1.86 -7.78 -9.36
CA GLN A 63 -3.27 -7.91 -8.99
C GLN A 63 -3.81 -6.70 -8.25
N ASP A 64 -2.96 -6.07 -7.46
CA ASP A 64 -3.35 -4.94 -6.64
C ASP A 64 -3.65 -3.73 -7.54
N VAL A 65 -4.77 -3.08 -7.27
CA VAL A 65 -5.25 -1.93 -8.05
C VAL A 65 -4.27 -0.76 -7.84
N GLU A 66 -3.97 -0.03 -8.92
CA GLU A 66 -3.01 1.08 -8.97
C GLU A 66 -2.89 1.86 -7.66
N THR A 67 -1.65 2.08 -7.22
CA THR A 67 -1.38 2.90 -6.03
C THR A 67 -2.03 4.27 -6.26
N PRO A 68 -2.87 4.77 -5.33
CA PRO A 68 -3.50 6.06 -5.47
C PRO A 68 -2.45 7.13 -5.78
N PRO A 69 -2.76 8.13 -6.64
CA PRO A 69 -1.81 9.17 -6.96
C PRO A 69 -1.32 9.83 -5.67
N LEU A 70 0.00 9.94 -5.52
CA LEU A 70 0.62 10.66 -4.42
C LEU A 70 0.15 12.12 -4.49
N ARG A 71 -0.54 12.58 -3.44
CA ARG A 71 -0.87 13.99 -3.29
C ARG A 71 0.20 14.62 -2.42
N ILE A 72 0.86 15.65 -2.96
CA ILE A 72 1.64 16.57 -2.13
C ILE A 72 0.60 17.47 -1.47
N GLU A 73 0.57 17.52 -0.14
CA GLU A 73 -0.32 18.43 0.58
C GLU A 73 0.11 19.87 0.29
N GLU A 74 -0.66 20.55 -0.54
CA GLU A 74 -0.46 21.97 -0.82
C GLU A 74 -0.94 22.78 0.38
N ALA A 75 -0.09 23.70 0.85
CA ALA A 75 -0.45 24.63 1.90
C ALA A 75 -0.99 25.94 1.32
N PRO A 76 -1.95 26.60 2.01
CA PRO A 76 -2.62 26.20 3.24
C PRO A 76 -3.76 25.19 3.01
N HIS A 77 -3.92 24.23 3.93
CA HIS A 77 -5.00 23.22 3.88
C HIS A 77 -5.80 23.17 5.20
N HIS A 78 -6.93 22.46 5.22
CA HIS A 78 -7.76 22.29 6.42
C HIS A 78 -7.76 20.83 6.88
N THR A 79 -7.57 20.60 8.18
CA THR A 79 -7.48 19.24 8.77
C THR A 79 -8.82 18.71 9.32
N GLY A 80 -9.95 19.29 8.92
CA GLY A 80 -11.27 18.93 9.44
C GLY A 80 -12.44 19.64 8.76
N ARG A 81 -13.65 19.50 9.32
CA ARG A 81 -14.89 20.06 8.73
C ARG A 81 -15.19 21.46 9.26
N GLY A 82 -14.77 22.48 8.51
CA GLY A 82 -15.16 23.90 8.68
C GLY A 82 -14.48 24.64 9.85
N GLY A 83 -14.35 25.96 9.72
CA GLY A 83 -13.82 26.86 10.75
C GLY A 83 -12.31 27.12 10.66
N VAL A 84 -11.91 28.37 10.94
CA VAL A 84 -10.51 28.85 10.87
C VAL A 84 -9.56 28.11 11.81
N ALA A 85 -10.08 27.49 12.88
CA ALA A 85 -9.28 26.69 13.81
C ALA A 85 -8.73 25.40 13.18
N ASN A 86 -9.27 24.97 12.05
CA ASN A 86 -8.80 23.79 11.31
C ASN A 86 -7.86 24.15 10.16
N ALA A 87 -7.60 25.45 9.92
CA ALA A 87 -6.72 25.90 8.85
C ALA A 87 -5.25 25.80 9.30
N TYR A 88 -4.44 25.07 8.53
CA TYR A 88 -3.01 25.02 8.72
C TYR A 88 -2.33 26.00 7.77
N PHE A 89 -1.65 26.99 8.37
CA PHE A 89 -0.82 27.96 7.68
C PHE A 89 0.64 27.71 8.09
N PRO A 90 1.43 27.01 7.26
CA PRO A 90 2.83 26.77 7.58
C PRO A 90 3.63 28.07 7.50
N THR A 91 4.70 28.11 8.29
CA THR A 91 5.78 29.07 8.08
C THR A 91 6.53 28.77 6.78
N PRO A 92 7.25 29.75 6.19
CA PRO A 92 8.05 29.51 4.98
C PRO A 92 9.09 28.38 5.13
N GLU A 93 9.62 28.16 6.34
CA GLU A 93 10.53 27.05 6.61
C GLU A 93 9.81 25.68 6.59
N GLU A 94 8.61 25.60 7.14
CA GLU A 94 7.80 24.37 7.13
C GLU A 94 7.31 24.03 5.72
N GLU A 95 6.93 25.04 4.94
CA GLU A 95 6.53 24.86 3.53
C GLU A 95 7.68 24.25 2.71
N LYS A 96 8.90 24.78 2.88
CA LYS A 96 10.09 24.22 2.23
C LYS A 96 10.34 22.76 2.62
N ARG A 97 10.23 22.42 3.90
CA ARG A 97 10.38 21.03 4.38
C ARG A 97 9.30 20.11 3.82
N MET A 98 8.05 20.54 3.78
CA MET A 98 6.95 19.74 3.22
C MET A 98 7.17 19.47 1.73
N ARG A 99 7.63 20.47 0.98
CA ARG A 99 7.99 20.31 -0.43
C ARG A 99 9.15 19.33 -0.61
N GLU A 100 10.24 19.50 0.14
CA GLU A 100 11.40 18.60 0.10
C GLU A 100 11.00 17.16 0.48
N GLN A 101 10.14 16.98 1.48
CA GLN A 101 9.62 15.66 1.88
C GLN A 101 8.72 15.05 0.82
N GLY A 102 7.82 15.83 0.21
CA GLY A 102 6.95 15.39 -0.88
C GLY A 102 7.75 14.98 -2.11
N GLU A 103 8.75 15.78 -2.49
CA GLU A 103 9.68 15.48 -3.58
C GLU A 103 10.51 14.21 -3.28
N ALA A 104 11.01 14.06 -2.05
CA ALA A 104 11.75 12.87 -1.64
C ALA A 104 10.88 11.60 -1.63
N GLN A 105 9.62 11.71 -1.20
CA GLN A 105 8.67 10.60 -1.24
C GLN A 105 8.36 10.19 -2.68
N LEU A 106 8.14 11.17 -3.57
CA LEU A 106 7.95 10.92 -5.00
C LEU A 106 9.18 10.25 -5.62
N ALA A 107 10.39 10.71 -5.28
CA ALA A 107 11.63 10.10 -5.75
C ALA A 107 11.74 8.63 -5.29
N ARG A 108 11.41 8.34 -4.02
CA ARG A 108 11.41 6.97 -3.50
C ARG A 108 10.45 6.06 -4.28
N VAL A 109 9.22 6.50 -4.51
CA VAL A 109 8.25 5.72 -5.28
C VAL A 109 8.74 5.47 -6.70
N LYS A 110 9.25 6.49 -7.39
CA LYS A 110 9.87 6.31 -8.72
C LYS A 110 11.03 5.31 -8.72
N THR A 111 11.88 5.33 -7.69
CA THR A 111 12.97 4.36 -7.57
C THR A 111 12.46 2.94 -7.33
N GLN A 112 11.41 2.77 -6.53
CA GLN A 112 10.77 1.48 -6.30
C GLN A 112 10.13 0.95 -7.59
N GLU A 113 9.36 1.78 -8.31
CA GLU A 113 8.79 1.42 -9.62
C GLU A 113 9.87 0.99 -10.62
N ALA A 114 10.99 1.71 -10.68
CA ALA A 114 12.11 1.37 -11.56
C ALA A 114 12.78 0.04 -11.15
N GLN A 115 12.91 -0.24 -9.86
CA GLN A 115 13.42 -1.53 -9.37
C GLN A 115 12.48 -2.67 -9.74
N MET A 116 11.18 -2.52 -9.53
CA MET A 116 10.18 -3.52 -9.89
C MET A 116 10.13 -3.76 -11.41
N ALA A 117 10.26 -2.71 -12.23
CA ALA A 117 10.36 -2.84 -13.68
C ALA A 117 11.58 -3.67 -14.13
N ARG A 118 12.72 -3.55 -13.44
CA ARG A 118 13.91 -4.37 -13.68
C ARG A 118 13.69 -5.83 -13.32
N VAL A 119 13.07 -6.11 -12.17
CA VAL A 119 12.74 -7.49 -11.77
C VAL A 119 11.77 -8.11 -12.78
N ARG A 120 10.78 -7.34 -13.25
CA ARG A 120 9.82 -7.78 -14.26
C ARG A 120 10.49 -8.14 -15.60
N THR A 121 11.46 -7.34 -16.05
CA THR A 121 12.21 -7.62 -17.29
C THR A 121 13.10 -8.85 -17.14
N GLN A 122 13.82 -8.99 -16.03
CA GLN A 122 14.62 -10.20 -15.76
C GLN A 122 13.77 -11.48 -15.68
N SER A 123 12.59 -11.42 -15.04
CA SER A 123 11.65 -12.54 -15.03
C SER A 123 11.11 -12.85 -16.44
N LYS A 124 10.94 -11.85 -17.32
CA LYS A 124 10.58 -12.09 -18.74
C LYS A 124 11.71 -12.69 -19.56
N ASP A 125 12.95 -12.27 -19.33
CA ASP A 125 14.10 -12.78 -20.08
C ASP A 125 14.41 -14.23 -19.69
N ARG A 126 14.41 -14.56 -18.39
CA ARG A 126 14.50 -15.96 -17.93
C ARG A 126 13.41 -16.86 -18.49
N ARG A 127 12.22 -16.31 -18.77
CA ARG A 127 11.13 -17.07 -19.41
C ARG A 127 11.44 -17.45 -20.86
N LYS A 128 12.14 -16.58 -21.62
CA LYS A 128 12.54 -16.89 -23.01
C LYS A 128 13.60 -17.99 -23.09
N ASP A 129 14.43 -18.13 -22.05
CA ASP A 129 15.49 -19.14 -22.03
C ASP A 129 14.98 -20.55 -21.71
N ILE A 130 13.71 -20.69 -21.27
CA ILE A 130 13.07 -21.96 -20.89
C ILE A 130 12.15 -22.50 -22.01
N GLU A 131 11.80 -21.67 -23.01
CA GLU A 131 11.02 -22.03 -24.20
C GLU A 131 11.93 -22.49 -25.35
#